data_AF-A0A366XNP7-F1
#
_entry.id   AF-A0A366XNP7-F1
#
_cell.length_a   1.000
_cell.length_b   1.000
_cell.length_c   1.000
_cell.angle_alpha   90.00
_cell.angle_beta   90.00
_cell.angle_gamma   90.00
#
_symmetry.space_group_name_H-M   'P 1'
#
loop_
_entity.id
_entity.type
_entity.pdbx_description
1 polymer ?
#
loop_
_entity_poly.entity_id
_entity_poly.type
_entity_poly.pdbx_seq_one_letter_code
_entity_poly.pdbx_strand_id
1 'polypeptide(L)' 'MSQQVRNHMVEFLCSKTTMGAEKVLKMTDVEVEYYHWLYSDDEAGDYVIVH' A
#
# COMPACT_ATOMS: atom_id res chain seq x y z
N MET A 1 12.70 0.32 5.86
CA MET A 1 11.99 1.60 5.66
C MET A 1 12.12 2.46 6.94
N SER A 2 12.02 3.79 6.87
CA SER A 2 12.01 4.64 8.09
C SER A 2 10.67 4.51 8.83
N GLN A 3 10.66 4.61 10.17
CA GLN A 3 9.44 4.43 10.96
C GLN A 3 8.30 5.40 10.59
N GLN A 4 8.63 6.65 10.25
CA GLN A 4 7.63 7.63 9.79
C GLN A 4 6.95 7.20 8.48
N VAL A 5 7.74 6.71 7.52
CA VAL A 5 7.25 6.24 6.21
C VAL A 5 6.35 5.01 6.42
N ARG A 6 6.78 4.09 7.28
CA ARG A 6 5.98 2.91 7.64
C ARG A 6 4.64 3.30 8.23
N ASN A 7 4.61 4.21 9.20
CA ASN A 7 3.37 4.65 9.83
C ASN A 7 2.40 5.23 8.80
N HIS A 8 2.90 6.07 7.89
CA HIS A 8 2.09 6.64 6.82
C HIS A 8 1.49 5.56 5.89
N MET A 9 2.29 4.59 5.47
CA MET A 9 1.83 3.48 4.62
C MET A 9 0.83 2.57 5.33
N VAL A 10 1.04 2.30 6.62
CA VAL A 10 0.10 1.52 7.45
C VAL A 10 -1.24 2.25 7.59
N GLU A 11 -1.24 3.56 7.84
CA GLU A 11 -2.46 4.38 7.89
C GLU A 11 -3.19 4.36 6.54
N PHE A 12 -2.46 4.50 5.43
CA PHE A 12 -3.01 4.38 4.08
C PHE A 12 -3.69 3.02 3.88
N LEU A 13 -3.01 1.92 4.18
CA LEU A 13 -3.54 0.56 4.02
C LEU A 13 -4.76 0.30 4.91
N CYS A 14 -4.77 0.82 6.14
CA CYS A 14 -5.94 0.74 7.02
C CYS A 14 -7.14 1.52 6.47
N SER A 15 -6.91 2.60 5.72
CA SER A 15 -7.97 3.43 5.14
C SER A 15 -8.52 2.91 3.81
N LYS A 16 -7.67 2.28 2.98
CA LYS A 16 -7.99 1.84 1.62
C LYS A 16 -8.41 0.38 1.51
N THR A 17 -7.96 -0.46 2.44
CA THR A 17 -8.24 -1.90 2.39
C THR A 17 -9.23 -2.30 3.49
N THR A 18 -9.95 -3.40 3.29
CA THR A 18 -10.72 -4.06 4.34
C THR A 18 -9.84 -4.95 5.23
N MET A 19 -8.52 -4.89 5.07
CA MET A 19 -7.60 -5.61 5.95
C MET A 19 -7.69 -4.96 7.33
N GLY A 20 -8.10 -5.73 8.34
CA GLY A 20 -8.17 -5.24 9.71
C GLY A 20 -6.83 -4.64 10.15
N ALA A 21 -6.87 -3.52 10.87
CA ALA A 21 -5.67 -2.79 11.31
C ALA A 21 -4.67 -3.69 12.06
N GLU A 22 -5.16 -4.69 12.81
CA GLU A 22 -4.33 -5.69 13.49
C GLU A 22 -3.44 -6.50 12.54
N LYS A 23 -3.91 -6.74 11.32
CA LYS A 23 -3.20 -7.50 10.30
C LYS A 23 -2.12 -6.62 9.67
N VAL A 24 -2.46 -5.38 9.35
CA VAL A 24 -1.52 -4.40 8.78
C VAL A 24 -0.39 -4.09 9.76
N LEU A 25 -0.69 -3.96 11.06
CA LEU A 25 0.31 -3.70 12.09
C LEU A 25 1.32 -4.84 12.26
N LYS A 26 0.91 -6.09 11.97
CA LYS A 26 1.78 -7.28 12.05
C LYS A 26 2.60 -7.52 10.78
N MET A 27 2.36 -6.75 9.71
CA MET A 27 3.11 -6.87 8.45
C MET A 27 4.57 -6.45 8.64
N THR A 28 5.45 -7.11 7.90
CA THR A 28 6.83 -6.67 7.71
C THR A 28 6.90 -5.43 6.83
N ASP A 29 8.04 -4.72 6.85
CA ASP A 29 8.25 -3.56 5.97
C ASP A 29 8.00 -3.90 4.49
N VAL A 30 8.49 -5.06 4.05
CA VAL A 30 8.34 -5.54 2.66
C VAL A 30 6.87 -5.77 2.30
N GLU A 31 6.09 -6.34 3.21
CA GLU A 31 4.65 -6.55 2.99
C GLU A 31 3.89 -5.23 2.94
N VAL A 32 4.21 -4.29 3.85
CA VAL A 32 3.61 -2.94 3.85
C VAL A 32 3.90 -2.23 2.53
N GLU A 33 5.14 -2.27 2.04
CA GLU A 33 5.52 -1.67 0.76
C GLU A 33 4.81 -2.33 -0.43
N TYR A 34 4.73 -3.66 -0.44
CA TYR A 34 4.03 -4.42 -1.48
C TYR A 34 2.54 -4.05 -1.56
N TYR A 35 1.84 -4.08 -0.43
CA TYR A 35 0.42 -3.75 -0.41
C TYR A 35 0.20 -2.26 -0.65
N HIS A 36 1.08 -1.39 -0.18
CA HIS A 36 1.01 0.03 -0.47
C HIS A 36 1.10 0.24 -1.99
N TRP A 37 2.05 -0.39 -2.68
CA TRP A 37 2.12 -0.32 -4.15
C TRP A 37 0.87 -0.90 -4.83
N LEU A 38 0.35 -2.03 -4.36
CA LEU A 38 -0.83 -2.70 -4.94
C LEU A 38 -2.12 -1.85 -4.84
N TYR A 39 -2.27 -1.11 -3.74
CA TYR A 39 -3.48 -0.32 -3.46
C TYR A 39 -3.28 1.19 -3.62
N SER A 40 -2.05 1.64 -3.85
CA SER A 40 -1.78 3.01 -4.29
C SER A 40 -2.47 3.17 -5.62
N ASP A 41 -3.40 4.14 -5.67
CA ASP A 41 -3.90 4.73 -6.92
C ASP A 41 -2.74 5.52 -7.56
N ASP A 42 -1.63 4.87 -7.87
CA ASP A 42 -0.90 5.25 -9.06
C ASP A 42 -1.81 4.76 -10.18
N GLU A 43 -2.51 5.71 -10.82
CA GLU A 43 -3.25 5.51 -12.07
C GLU A 43 -2.59 4.37 -12.83
N ALA A 44 -3.26 3.21 -12.86
CA ALA A 44 -2.80 2.05 -13.58
C ALA A 44 -2.29 2.55 -14.92
N GLY A 45 -0.97 2.45 -15.09
CA GLY A 45 -0.23 3.26 -16.03
C GLY A 45 -0.94 3.31 -17.37
N ASP A 46 -0.88 4.48 -18.01
CA ASP A 46 -1.24 4.75 -19.39
C ASP A 46 -0.88 3.54 -20.29
N TYR A 47 -1.77 2.54 -20.27
CA TYR A 47 -1.69 1.37 -21.11
C TYR A 47 -2.30 1.89 -22.38
N VAL A 48 -1.48 2.62 -23.12
CA VAL A 48 -1.72 2.93 -24.51
C VAL A 48 -1.83 1.58 -25.19
N ILE A 49 -3.05 1.07 -25.28
CA ILE A 49 -3.38 0.05 -26.27
C ILE A 49 -3.15 0.75 -27.59
N VAL A 50 -1.96 0.55 -28.15
CA VAL A 50 -1.63 0.96 -29.50
C VAL A 50 -2.63 0.23 -30.41
N HIS A 51 -3.58 0.98 -30.96
CA HIS A 51 -4.49 0.53 -32.00
C HIS A 51 -4.00 1.06 -33.36
#